data_AF-A0AAW3DE39-F1
#
_entry.id   AF-A0AAW3DE39-F1
#
_cell.length_a   1.000
_cell.length_b   1.000
_cell.length_c   1.000
_cell.angle_alpha   90.00
_cell.angle_beta   90.00
_cell.angle_gamma   90.00
#
_symmetry.space_group_name_H-M   'P 1'
#
loop_
_entity.id
_entity.type
_entity.pdbx_description
1 polymer ?
#
loop_
_entity_poly.entity_id
_entity_poly.type
_entity_poly.pdbx_seq_one_letter_code
_entity_poly.pdbx_strand_id
1 'polypeptide(L)'
;MIFFASCYANNKKLSPEGYWVQFDENPDAGRGMPEGIIHTYFAKNDDYGEKGTLQAEIVVPLMSVNSVGKPAQPKATCNNCSNGSYNGFHYKGQNAPLQGFVFAANMQEQKGTSQLPVKGSMYSTGGVINPSDGNVYSSEVQVQDTGRTMYAKAAYIVWGKELGSKAAHWQRITKADYEKVKADCGVTADGQYVNKDEKVTATCTNYPVEQFGVKSPV
;
A
#
# COMPACT_ATOMS: atom_id res chain seq x y z
N MET A 1 37.97 17.86 -9.66
CA MET A 1 36.68 17.69 -8.93
C MET A 1 35.59 17.43 -9.97
N ILE A 2 34.44 16.86 -9.59
CA ILE A 2 33.28 16.47 -10.44
C ILE A 2 33.50 15.08 -11.09
N PHE A 3 32.69 14.02 -10.96
CA PHE A 3 31.26 13.81 -10.67
C PHE A 3 31.06 12.63 -9.67
N PHE A 4 30.51 12.88 -8.47
CA PHE A 4 29.96 11.80 -7.59
C PHE A 4 28.51 12.07 -7.14
N ALA A 5 27.89 13.18 -7.59
CA ALA A 5 26.56 13.58 -7.14
C ALA A 5 25.38 12.83 -7.82
N SER A 6 25.62 12.15 -8.95
CA SER A 6 24.53 11.54 -9.74
C SER A 6 24.05 10.17 -9.22
N CYS A 7 24.88 9.41 -8.50
CA CYS A 7 24.48 8.09 -7.99
C CYS A 7 23.63 8.20 -6.71
N TYR A 8 23.94 9.16 -5.84
CA TYR A 8 23.19 9.38 -4.59
C TYR A 8 21.76 9.89 -4.82
N ALA A 9 21.58 10.81 -5.78
CA ALA A 9 20.26 11.38 -6.09
C ALA A 9 19.32 10.34 -6.74
N ASN A 10 19.84 9.44 -7.57
CA ASN A 10 19.06 8.36 -8.18
C ASN A 10 18.67 7.27 -7.17
N ASN A 11 19.55 6.93 -6.21
CA ASN A 11 19.22 5.95 -5.16
C ASN A 11 18.08 6.41 -4.25
N LYS A 12 17.97 7.72 -3.96
CA LYS A 12 16.88 8.24 -3.12
C LYS A 12 15.49 8.04 -3.75
N LYS A 13 15.39 8.15 -5.07
CA LYS A 13 14.11 7.93 -5.80
C LYS A 13 13.65 6.48 -5.78
N LEU A 14 14.61 5.56 -5.71
CA LEU A 14 14.37 4.11 -5.69
C LEU A 14 14.20 3.54 -4.28
N SER A 15 14.26 4.38 -3.24
CA SER A 15 13.90 3.97 -1.88
C SER A 15 12.44 3.51 -1.85
N PRO A 16 12.13 2.35 -1.25
CA PRO A 16 10.74 1.94 -1.06
C PRO A 16 10.00 2.85 -0.08
N GLU A 17 10.68 3.60 0.78
CA GLU A 17 10.01 4.48 1.74
C GLU A 17 9.27 5.63 1.05
N GLY A 18 8.08 5.94 1.53
CA GLY A 18 7.27 7.05 1.05
C GLY A 18 5.78 6.75 1.01
N TYR A 19 5.05 7.63 0.32
CA TYR A 19 3.61 7.54 0.16
C TYR A 19 3.25 7.09 -1.26
N TRP A 20 2.27 6.20 -1.35
CA TRP A 20 1.87 5.54 -2.58
C TRP A 20 0.36 5.47 -2.67
N VAL A 21 -0.21 5.74 -3.83
CA VAL A 21 -1.63 5.53 -4.11
C VAL A 21 -1.79 4.14 -4.70
N GLN A 22 -2.57 3.32 -4.03
CA GLN A 22 -3.01 2.02 -4.53
C GLN A 22 -4.24 2.22 -5.41
N PHE A 23 -4.23 1.61 -6.59
CA PHE A 23 -5.36 1.59 -7.52
C PHE A 23 -5.94 0.17 -7.59
N ASP A 24 -7.27 0.08 -7.76
CA ASP A 24 -7.90 -1.17 -8.16
C ASP A 24 -7.49 -1.46 -9.61
N GLU A 25 -6.97 -2.66 -9.86
CA GLU A 25 -6.59 -3.11 -11.20
C GLU A 25 -7.61 -4.10 -11.79
N ASN A 26 -8.72 -4.36 -11.09
CA ASN A 26 -9.72 -5.31 -11.51
C ASN A 26 -10.68 -4.63 -12.51
N PRO A 27 -10.76 -5.12 -13.77
CA PRO A 27 -11.65 -4.55 -14.79
C PRO A 27 -13.11 -4.50 -14.37
N ASP A 28 -13.55 -5.40 -13.50
CA ASP A 28 -14.95 -5.51 -13.09
C ASP A 28 -15.28 -4.71 -11.82
N ALA A 29 -14.28 -4.26 -11.04
CA ALA A 29 -14.48 -3.70 -9.70
C ALA A 29 -14.25 -2.19 -9.55
N GLY A 30 -13.62 -1.56 -10.54
CA GLY A 30 -13.31 -0.12 -10.50
C GLY A 30 -11.93 0.22 -11.04
N ARG A 31 -11.44 -0.51 -12.05
CA ARG A 31 -10.12 -0.32 -12.67
C ARG A 31 -9.72 1.15 -12.76
N GLY A 32 -8.60 1.47 -12.12
CA GLY A 32 -8.01 2.80 -12.06
C GLY A 32 -8.57 3.72 -10.98
N MET A 33 -9.50 3.25 -10.15
CA MET A 33 -9.96 3.99 -8.98
C MET A 33 -8.98 3.82 -7.80
N PRO A 34 -8.68 4.90 -7.05
CA PRO A 34 -7.84 4.84 -5.86
C PRO A 34 -8.52 4.06 -4.72
N GLU A 35 -7.88 3.01 -4.22
CA GLU A 35 -8.35 2.23 -3.06
C GLU A 35 -7.90 2.86 -1.73
N GLY A 36 -6.68 3.39 -1.72
CA GLY A 36 -6.12 4.03 -0.53
C GLY A 36 -4.73 4.59 -0.76
N ILE A 37 -4.27 5.35 0.23
CA ILE A 37 -2.89 5.80 0.33
C ILE A 37 -2.16 4.91 1.32
N ILE A 38 -1.06 4.36 0.86
CA ILE A 38 -0.16 3.49 1.60
C ILE A 38 1.10 4.26 1.96
N HIS A 39 1.53 4.15 3.21
CA HIS A 39 2.85 4.63 3.64
C HIS A 39 3.74 3.44 3.91
N THR A 40 4.87 3.38 3.23
CA THR A 40 5.90 2.36 3.42
C THR A 40 7.09 2.96 4.15
N TYR A 41 7.64 2.22 5.10
CA TYR A 41 8.76 2.65 5.93
C TYR A 41 9.52 1.46 6.51
N PHE A 42 10.76 1.66 6.91
CA PHE A 42 11.51 0.64 7.64
C PHE A 42 11.09 0.58 9.10
N ALA A 43 10.83 -0.63 9.59
CA ALA A 43 10.47 -0.92 10.97
C ALA A 43 11.53 -0.36 11.94
N LYS A 44 11.09 0.39 12.95
CA LYS A 44 11.98 0.98 13.96
C LYS A 44 12.15 0.09 15.19
N ASN A 45 11.24 -0.86 15.37
CA ASN A 45 11.12 -1.81 16.46
C ASN A 45 10.53 -3.13 15.89
N ASP A 46 10.30 -4.09 16.78
CA ASP A 46 9.85 -5.43 16.40
C ASP A 46 8.31 -5.64 16.50
N ASP A 47 7.52 -4.56 16.42
CA ASP A 47 6.08 -4.60 16.75
C ASP A 47 5.25 -5.47 15.78
N TYR A 48 5.65 -5.50 14.51
CA TYR A 48 4.95 -6.20 13.43
C TYR A 48 5.85 -7.20 12.68
N GLY A 49 7.12 -7.33 13.06
CA GLY A 49 8.13 -8.10 12.34
C GLY A 49 9.51 -7.66 12.77
N GLU A 50 10.57 -8.05 12.08
CA GLU A 50 11.93 -7.68 12.48
C GLU A 50 12.22 -6.19 12.20
N LYS A 51 12.86 -5.51 13.15
CA LYS A 51 13.38 -4.15 12.98
C LYS A 51 14.27 -4.05 11.74
N GLY A 52 14.09 -2.97 10.98
CA GLY A 52 14.84 -2.72 9.74
C GLY A 52 14.26 -3.42 8.52
N THR A 53 13.22 -4.24 8.66
CA THR A 53 12.44 -4.74 7.52
C THR A 53 11.43 -3.71 7.04
N LEU A 54 11.00 -3.82 5.79
CA LEU A 54 10.02 -2.91 5.21
C LEU A 54 8.60 -3.30 5.67
N GLN A 55 7.82 -2.30 6.05
CA GLN A 55 6.40 -2.42 6.37
C GLN A 55 5.56 -1.38 5.64
N ALA A 56 4.26 -1.64 5.54
CA ALA A 56 3.28 -0.81 4.86
C ALA A 56 2.03 -0.63 5.74
N GLU A 57 1.60 0.62 5.88
CA GLU A 57 0.37 0.98 6.59
C GLU A 57 -0.60 1.73 5.67
N ILE A 58 -1.90 1.52 5.87
CA ILE A 58 -2.94 2.29 5.17
C ILE A 58 -3.09 3.62 5.90
N VAL A 59 -2.62 4.73 5.32
CA VAL A 59 -2.71 6.06 5.95
C VAL A 59 -3.99 6.80 5.60
N VAL A 60 -4.62 6.48 4.47
CA VAL A 60 -5.95 6.98 4.09
C VAL A 60 -6.69 5.90 3.31
N PRO A 61 -7.75 5.27 3.87
CA PRO A 61 -8.63 4.40 3.08
C PRO A 61 -9.59 5.27 2.24
N LEU A 62 -9.65 5.06 0.92
CA LEU A 62 -10.44 5.90 0.01
C LEU A 62 -11.69 5.20 -0.52
N MET A 63 -11.55 3.93 -0.89
CA MET A 63 -12.60 3.13 -1.49
C MET A 63 -12.50 1.68 -1.00
N SER A 64 -13.62 0.97 -0.99
CA SER A 64 -13.63 -0.49 -0.92
C SER A 64 -14.37 -1.08 -2.11
N VAL A 65 -14.17 -2.37 -2.36
CA VAL A 65 -14.98 -3.13 -3.32
C VAL A 65 -16.02 -3.94 -2.53
N ASN A 66 -17.29 -3.79 -2.87
CA ASN A 66 -18.38 -4.52 -2.22
C ASN A 66 -18.50 -5.97 -2.74
N SER A 67 -19.43 -6.75 -2.16
CA SER A 67 -19.62 -8.16 -2.49
C SER A 67 -20.06 -8.44 -3.93
N VAL A 68 -20.60 -7.43 -4.64
CA VAL A 68 -20.98 -7.53 -6.05
C VAL A 68 -19.89 -6.98 -6.98
N GLY A 69 -18.69 -6.74 -6.46
CA GLY A 69 -17.57 -6.23 -7.25
C GLY A 69 -17.80 -4.81 -7.73
N LYS A 70 -18.34 -3.91 -6.90
CA LYS A 70 -18.49 -2.49 -7.25
C LYS A 70 -17.77 -1.59 -6.25
N PRO A 71 -17.32 -0.40 -6.70
CA PRO A 71 -16.82 0.64 -5.80
C PRO A 71 -17.84 0.97 -4.72
N ALA A 72 -17.36 1.10 -3.49
CA ALA A 72 -18.12 1.44 -2.32
C ALA A 72 -17.30 2.33 -1.39
N GLN A 73 -17.99 2.90 -0.39
CA GLN A 73 -17.34 3.68 0.65
C GLN A 73 -16.20 2.89 1.33
N PRO A 74 -15.13 3.56 1.76
CA PRO A 74 -14.03 2.94 2.47
C PRO A 74 -14.54 2.33 3.76
N LYS A 75 -13.98 1.19 4.11
CA LYS A 75 -14.26 0.55 5.40
C LYS A 75 -13.47 1.30 6.49
N ALA A 76 -14.12 1.56 7.60
CA ALA A 76 -13.47 2.10 8.79
C ALA A 76 -12.60 1.06 9.51
N THR A 77 -13.06 -0.18 9.51
CA THR A 77 -12.50 -1.27 10.30
C THR A 77 -12.38 -2.54 9.46
N CYS A 78 -11.36 -3.37 9.75
CA CYS A 78 -11.30 -4.71 9.21
C CYS A 78 -12.10 -5.70 10.07
N ASN A 79 -13.39 -5.83 9.78
CA ASN A 79 -14.28 -6.72 10.53
C ASN A 79 -14.03 -8.22 10.25
N ASN A 80 -13.43 -8.54 9.10
CA ASN A 80 -13.16 -9.92 8.68
C ASN A 80 -11.74 -10.38 8.99
N CYS A 81 -10.88 -9.47 9.47
CA CYS A 81 -9.51 -9.82 9.80
C CYS A 81 -9.43 -10.52 11.16
N SER A 82 -8.42 -11.37 11.32
CA SER A 82 -8.03 -11.97 12.58
C SER A 82 -6.71 -11.40 13.09
N ASN A 83 -6.30 -11.79 14.30
CA ASN A 83 -4.93 -11.62 14.75
C ASN A 83 -4.15 -12.90 14.39
N GLY A 84 -2.87 -12.77 14.07
CA GLY A 84 -2.05 -13.93 13.75
C GLY A 84 -0.64 -13.59 13.31
N SER A 85 0.00 -14.57 12.69
CA SER A 85 1.33 -14.38 12.11
C SER A 85 1.50 -15.17 10.81
N TYR A 86 2.25 -14.60 9.88
CA TYR A 86 2.61 -15.23 8.61
C TYR A 86 3.94 -14.66 8.13
N ASN A 87 4.91 -15.52 7.77
CA ASN A 87 6.23 -15.08 7.30
C ASN A 87 6.90 -14.03 8.20
N GLY A 88 6.80 -14.20 9.53
CA GLY A 88 7.35 -13.27 10.53
C GLY A 88 6.62 -11.92 10.64
N PHE A 89 5.60 -11.65 9.83
CA PHE A 89 4.65 -10.56 10.09
C PHE A 89 3.72 -10.97 11.24
N HIS A 90 3.64 -10.14 12.28
CA HIS A 90 2.69 -10.31 13.40
C HIS A 90 1.59 -9.26 13.28
N TYR A 91 0.40 -9.66 12.84
CA TYR A 91 -0.70 -8.73 12.55
C TYR A 91 -1.77 -8.74 13.64
N LYS A 92 -2.29 -7.55 13.94
CA LYS A 92 -3.39 -7.31 14.89
C LYS A 92 -4.60 -6.82 14.10
N GLY A 93 -5.21 -7.70 13.30
CA GLY A 93 -6.24 -7.32 12.35
C GLY A 93 -7.66 -7.30 12.93
N GLN A 94 -7.92 -7.99 14.05
CA GLN A 94 -9.28 -8.16 14.56
C GLN A 94 -9.93 -6.82 14.92
N ASN A 95 -10.95 -6.43 14.12
CA ASN A 95 -11.65 -5.14 14.23
C ASN A 95 -10.71 -3.92 14.24
N ALA A 96 -9.53 -4.05 13.62
CA ALA A 96 -8.56 -2.97 13.57
C ALA A 96 -9.10 -1.80 12.73
N PRO A 97 -8.92 -0.53 13.17
CA PRO A 97 -9.16 0.62 12.31
C PRO A 97 -8.28 0.52 11.07
N LEU A 98 -8.83 0.67 9.86
CA LEU A 98 -8.05 0.60 8.62
C LEU A 98 -7.08 1.78 8.50
N GLN A 99 -7.49 2.97 8.94
CA GLN A 99 -6.56 4.09 8.97
C GLN A 99 -5.51 3.89 10.08
N GLY A 100 -4.24 3.84 9.69
CA GLY A 100 -3.11 3.48 10.55
C GLY A 100 -2.87 1.97 10.67
N PHE A 101 -3.61 1.13 9.92
CA PHE A 101 -3.42 -0.30 9.96
C PHE A 101 -2.16 -0.71 9.19
N VAL A 102 -1.20 -1.31 9.90
CA VAL A 102 -0.07 -2.03 9.27
C VAL A 102 -0.60 -3.34 8.71
N PHE A 103 -0.74 -3.40 7.38
CA PHE A 103 -1.34 -4.53 6.68
C PHE A 103 -0.31 -5.41 5.97
N ALA A 104 0.93 -4.94 5.80
CA ALA A 104 2.05 -5.76 5.34
C ALA A 104 3.31 -5.40 6.13
N ALA A 105 4.09 -6.41 6.51
CA ALA A 105 5.35 -6.19 7.24
C ALA A 105 6.32 -7.35 7.05
N ASN A 106 7.48 -7.21 7.68
CA ASN A 106 8.55 -8.19 7.67
C ASN A 106 9.08 -8.49 6.26
N MET A 107 9.08 -7.51 5.35
CA MET A 107 9.65 -7.71 4.01
C MET A 107 11.15 -7.40 4.02
N GLN A 108 11.98 -8.39 3.68
CA GLN A 108 13.44 -8.29 3.67
C GLN A 108 13.99 -7.96 2.27
N GLU A 109 15.05 -7.16 2.24
CA GLU A 109 15.76 -6.83 1.00
C GLU A 109 16.38 -8.07 0.36
N GLN A 110 16.10 -8.26 -0.93
CA GLN A 110 16.69 -9.29 -1.76
C GLN A 110 17.88 -8.72 -2.53
N LYS A 111 19.10 -9.05 -2.07
CA LYS A 111 20.34 -8.54 -2.68
C LYS A 111 20.47 -8.96 -4.15
N GLY A 112 20.98 -8.06 -4.98
CA GLY A 112 21.24 -8.33 -6.40
C GLY A 112 20.02 -8.23 -7.32
N THR A 113 18.86 -7.83 -6.79
CA THR A 113 17.62 -7.65 -7.58
C THR A 113 17.45 -6.23 -8.15
N SER A 114 18.31 -5.29 -7.74
CA SER A 114 18.26 -3.90 -8.20
C SER A 114 18.86 -3.73 -9.59
N GLN A 115 18.30 -2.78 -10.35
CA GLN A 115 18.80 -2.40 -11.67
C GLN A 115 18.78 -0.87 -11.79
N LEU A 116 19.81 -0.22 -11.25
CA LEU A 116 19.90 1.24 -11.25
C LEU A 116 20.07 1.80 -12.68
N PRO A 117 19.48 2.97 -13.00
CA PRO A 117 18.59 3.80 -12.18
C PRO A 117 17.10 3.43 -12.33
N VAL A 118 16.78 2.27 -12.89
CA VAL A 118 15.42 1.89 -13.32
C VAL A 118 14.60 1.29 -12.18
N LYS A 119 15.19 0.35 -11.43
CA LYS A 119 14.53 -0.43 -10.38
C LYS A 119 15.38 -0.49 -9.11
N GLY A 120 14.72 -0.32 -7.96
CA GLY A 120 15.30 -0.55 -6.64
C GLY A 120 15.42 -2.03 -6.31
N SER A 121 15.98 -2.33 -5.13
CA SER A 121 15.95 -3.70 -4.60
C SER A 121 14.51 -4.17 -4.40
N MET A 122 14.28 -5.45 -4.63
CA MET A 122 13.05 -6.14 -4.23
C MET A 122 13.08 -6.37 -2.72
N TYR A 123 11.94 -6.20 -2.07
CA TYR A 123 11.71 -6.58 -0.69
C TYR A 123 10.64 -7.67 -0.70
N SER A 124 10.92 -8.85 -0.17
CA SER A 124 10.01 -9.99 -0.21
C SER A 124 10.04 -10.75 1.11
N THR A 125 9.51 -11.98 1.15
CA THR A 125 9.51 -12.87 2.32
C THR A 125 8.76 -12.34 3.56
N GLY A 126 7.96 -11.28 3.38
CA GLY A 126 7.03 -10.78 4.39
C GLY A 126 5.63 -11.37 4.24
N GLY A 127 4.71 -10.88 5.08
CA GLY A 127 3.29 -11.20 5.02
C GLY A 127 2.45 -9.97 4.68
N VAL A 128 1.29 -10.18 4.06
CA VAL A 128 0.26 -9.16 3.84
C VAL A 128 -1.10 -9.73 4.17
N ILE A 129 -1.89 -9.00 4.96
CA ILE A 129 -3.31 -9.29 5.21
C ILE A 129 -4.15 -8.41 4.31
N ASN A 130 -5.08 -9.02 3.57
CA ASN A 130 -6.03 -8.30 2.73
C ASN A 130 -7.24 -7.87 3.57
N PRO A 131 -7.47 -6.57 3.83
CA PRO A 131 -8.57 -6.15 4.69
C PRO A 131 -9.97 -6.38 4.10
N SER A 132 -10.06 -6.71 2.81
CA SER A 132 -11.34 -6.99 2.15
C SER A 132 -11.92 -8.35 2.55
N ASP A 133 -11.08 -9.39 2.65
CA ASP A 133 -11.49 -10.77 2.95
C ASP A 133 -10.88 -11.34 4.24
N GLY A 134 -9.88 -10.67 4.84
CA GLY A 134 -9.17 -11.11 6.04
C GLY A 134 -8.10 -12.17 5.80
N ASN A 135 -7.88 -12.57 4.54
CA ASN A 135 -6.89 -13.59 4.19
C ASN A 135 -5.47 -13.03 4.22
N VAL A 136 -4.50 -13.92 4.44
CA VAL A 136 -3.09 -13.57 4.54
C VAL A 136 -2.28 -14.28 3.45
N TYR A 137 -1.34 -13.54 2.87
CA TYR A 137 -0.53 -13.95 1.73
C TYR A 137 0.94 -13.60 1.96
N SER A 138 1.81 -14.20 1.15
CA SER A 138 3.19 -13.74 1.04
C SER A 138 3.21 -12.39 0.32
N SER A 139 4.06 -11.47 0.78
CA SER A 139 4.18 -10.14 0.19
C SER A 139 5.54 -9.93 -0.46
N GLU A 140 5.54 -9.26 -1.61
CA GLU A 140 6.74 -8.70 -2.23
C GLU A 140 6.46 -7.32 -2.81
N VAL A 141 7.45 -6.44 -2.77
CA VAL A 141 7.40 -5.12 -3.38
C VAL A 141 8.72 -4.75 -4.05
N GLN A 142 8.65 -3.94 -5.10
CA GLN A 142 9.83 -3.37 -5.74
C GLN A 142 9.49 -1.99 -6.31
N VAL A 143 10.33 -1.00 -6.02
CA VAL A 143 10.23 0.30 -6.69
C VAL A 143 10.78 0.20 -8.10
N GLN A 144 9.99 0.65 -9.08
CA GLN A 144 10.28 0.60 -10.50
C GLN A 144 10.12 1.99 -11.14
N ASP A 145 10.30 2.06 -12.46
CA ASP A 145 10.09 3.26 -13.27
C ASP A 145 10.80 4.51 -12.74
N THR A 146 12.07 4.37 -12.37
CA THR A 146 12.90 5.47 -11.82
C THR A 146 12.32 6.09 -10.54
N GLY A 147 11.54 5.32 -9.78
CA GLY A 147 10.95 5.75 -8.51
C GLY A 147 9.48 6.12 -8.58
N ARG A 148 8.83 6.02 -9.75
CA ARG A 148 7.44 6.47 -9.94
C ARG A 148 6.41 5.43 -9.49
N THR A 149 6.74 4.16 -9.67
CA THR A 149 5.81 3.04 -9.43
C THR A 149 6.39 2.11 -8.37
N MET A 150 5.54 1.61 -7.48
CA MET A 150 5.83 0.44 -6.67
C MET A 150 5.03 -0.74 -7.23
N TYR A 151 5.75 -1.73 -7.74
CA TYR A 151 5.18 -3.06 -7.95
C TYR A 151 4.96 -3.68 -6.58
N ALA A 152 3.75 -4.15 -6.30
CA ALA A 152 3.40 -4.87 -5.09
C ALA A 152 2.68 -6.17 -5.49
N LYS A 153 3.04 -7.29 -4.86
CA LYS A 153 2.39 -8.59 -5.12
C LYS A 153 2.05 -9.29 -3.82
N ALA A 154 0.87 -9.90 -3.83
CA ALA A 154 0.37 -10.82 -2.82
C ALA A 154 0.25 -12.22 -3.45
N ALA A 155 0.88 -13.22 -2.83
CA ALA A 155 0.93 -14.59 -3.36
C ALA A 155 0.47 -15.62 -2.34
N TYR A 156 -0.36 -16.56 -2.79
CA TYR A 156 -0.73 -17.73 -2.01
C TYR A 156 0.31 -18.83 -2.23
N ILE A 157 1.09 -19.13 -1.19
CA ILE A 157 2.18 -20.09 -1.22
C ILE A 157 1.84 -21.30 -0.36
N VAL A 158 1.86 -22.50 -0.96
CA VAL A 158 1.67 -23.77 -0.26
C VAL A 158 2.88 -24.66 -0.55
N TRP A 159 3.55 -25.11 0.52
CA TRP A 159 4.75 -25.97 0.44
C TRP A 159 5.83 -25.42 -0.50
N GLY A 160 6.05 -24.10 -0.46
CA GLY A 160 7.04 -23.41 -1.29
C GLY A 160 6.64 -23.22 -2.76
N LYS A 161 5.42 -23.59 -3.16
CA LYS A 161 4.89 -23.36 -4.50
C LYS A 161 3.85 -22.24 -4.50
N GLU A 162 4.01 -21.29 -5.39
CA GLU A 162 2.99 -20.27 -5.69
C GLU A 162 1.82 -20.95 -6.41
N LEU A 163 0.64 -20.93 -5.80
CA LEU A 163 -0.59 -21.48 -6.40
C LEU A 163 -1.46 -20.39 -7.05
N GLY A 164 -1.18 -19.13 -6.75
CA GLY A 164 -1.84 -17.97 -7.34
C GLY A 164 -1.32 -16.68 -6.72
N SER A 165 -1.41 -15.60 -7.47
CA SER A 165 -1.00 -14.28 -7.01
C SER A 165 -1.80 -13.17 -7.66
N LYS A 166 -1.74 -12.00 -7.03
CA LYS A 166 -2.20 -10.73 -7.59
C LYS A 166 -1.09 -9.71 -7.46
N ALA A 167 -0.92 -8.89 -8.48
CA ALA A 167 -0.04 -7.74 -8.48
C ALA A 167 -0.87 -6.45 -8.50
N ALA A 168 -0.26 -5.37 -8.01
CA ALA A 168 -0.76 -4.02 -8.07
C ALA A 168 0.41 -3.04 -8.30
N HIS A 169 0.14 -1.93 -8.97
CA HIS A 169 1.11 -0.92 -9.33
C HIS A 169 0.74 0.40 -8.66
N TRP A 170 1.34 0.66 -7.50
CA TRP A 170 1.06 1.87 -6.74
C TRP A 170 1.87 3.04 -7.27
N GLN A 171 1.25 4.22 -7.37
CA GLN A 171 1.93 5.41 -7.86
C GLN A 171 2.44 6.25 -6.71
N ARG A 172 3.68 6.73 -6.80
CA ARG A 172 4.29 7.57 -5.76
C ARG A 172 3.60 8.93 -5.71
N ILE A 173 3.32 9.41 -4.50
CA ILE A 173 2.85 10.77 -4.24
C ILE A 173 3.73 11.49 -3.22
N THR A 174 3.57 12.80 -3.11
CA THR A 174 4.28 13.59 -2.09
C THR A 174 3.59 13.49 -0.73
N LYS A 175 4.32 13.86 0.33
CA LYS A 175 3.72 14.00 1.67
C LYS A 175 2.62 15.06 1.68
N ALA A 176 2.77 16.15 0.91
CA ALA A 176 1.75 17.20 0.84
C ALA A 176 0.46 16.70 0.21
N ASP A 177 0.55 15.87 -0.84
CA ASP A 177 -0.63 15.23 -1.46
C ASP A 177 -1.34 14.33 -0.45
N TYR A 178 -0.58 13.50 0.29
CA TYR A 178 -1.12 12.66 1.36
C TYR A 178 -1.82 13.50 2.45
N GLU A 179 -1.19 14.56 2.98
CA GLU A 179 -1.74 15.38 4.06
C GLU A 179 -3.04 16.07 3.63
N LYS A 180 -3.07 16.56 2.38
CA LYS A 180 -4.29 17.11 1.78
C LYS A 180 -5.40 16.07 1.71
N VAL A 181 -5.12 14.90 1.15
CA VAL A 181 -6.13 13.84 0.99
C VAL A 181 -6.60 13.31 2.34
N LYS A 182 -5.73 13.24 3.35
CA LYS A 182 -6.11 12.87 4.72
C LYS A 182 -7.05 13.90 5.35
N ALA A 183 -6.81 15.19 5.14
CA ALA A 183 -7.70 16.25 5.62
C ALA A 183 -9.06 16.23 4.90
N ASP A 184 -9.03 16.00 3.58
CA ASP A 184 -10.24 15.97 2.74
C ASP A 184 -11.07 14.69 2.97
N CYS A 185 -10.41 13.53 3.11
CA CYS A 185 -11.01 12.19 2.96
C CYS A 185 -10.59 11.16 4.01
N GLY A 186 -9.77 11.50 5.01
CA GLY A 186 -9.43 10.56 6.09
C GLY A 186 -10.67 10.04 6.81
N VAL A 187 -10.51 8.95 7.58
CA VAL A 187 -11.60 8.36 8.37
C VAL A 187 -11.29 8.51 9.87
N THR A 188 -12.29 8.91 10.65
CA THR A 188 -12.21 9.04 12.11
C THR A 188 -12.25 7.66 12.79
N ALA A 189 -12.01 7.62 14.10
CA ALA A 189 -12.11 6.38 14.88
C ALA A 189 -13.53 5.76 14.83
N ASP A 190 -14.57 6.59 14.69
CA ASP A 190 -15.97 6.17 14.56
C ASP A 190 -16.35 5.76 13.14
N GLY A 191 -15.38 5.73 12.22
CA GLY A 191 -15.61 5.35 10.84
C GLY A 191 -16.30 6.40 9.97
N GLN A 192 -16.28 7.67 10.40
CA GLN A 192 -16.81 8.78 9.61
C GLN A 192 -15.70 9.42 8.79
N TYR A 193 -16.01 9.91 7.59
CA TYR A 193 -15.08 10.79 6.91
C TYR A 193 -14.78 12.03 7.78
N VAL A 194 -13.52 12.47 7.76
CA VAL A 194 -13.05 13.67 8.48
C VAL A 194 -13.83 14.89 7.98
N ASN A 195 -14.07 14.97 6.67
CA ASN A 195 -14.99 15.93 6.09
C ASN A 195 -16.41 15.34 6.04
N LYS A 196 -17.36 16.00 6.70
CA LYS A 196 -18.76 15.57 6.79
C LYS A 196 -19.67 16.15 5.70
N ASP A 197 -19.14 17.00 4.82
CA ASP A 197 -19.89 17.51 3.67
C ASP A 197 -20.22 16.36 2.72
N GLU A 198 -21.50 16.22 2.35
CA GLU A 198 -21.98 15.11 1.51
C GLU A 198 -21.35 15.11 0.12
N LYS A 199 -21.08 16.29 -0.47
CA LYS A 199 -20.43 16.41 -1.78
C LYS A 199 -18.97 16.00 -1.69
N VAL A 200 -18.28 16.42 -0.63
CA VAL A 200 -16.89 16.01 -0.39
C VAL A 200 -16.82 14.50 -0.15
N THR A 201 -17.73 13.95 0.66
CA THR A 201 -17.82 12.51 0.92
C THR A 201 -18.02 11.70 -0.37
N ALA A 202 -18.95 12.12 -1.24
CA ALA A 202 -19.18 11.50 -2.54
C ALA A 202 -17.95 11.58 -3.46
N THR A 203 -17.20 12.69 -3.37
CA THR A 203 -15.92 12.86 -4.08
C THR A 203 -14.84 11.95 -3.52
N CYS A 204 -14.75 11.77 -2.20
CA CYS A 204 -13.77 10.88 -1.56
C CYS A 204 -13.96 9.41 -1.93
N THR A 205 -15.20 8.95 -2.11
CA THR A 205 -15.49 7.61 -2.62
C THR A 205 -15.05 7.42 -4.08
N ASN A 206 -14.97 8.50 -4.86
CA ASN A 206 -14.56 8.51 -6.27
C ASN A 206 -13.37 9.47 -6.48
N TYR A 207 -12.38 9.42 -5.57
CA TYR A 207 -11.39 10.48 -5.52
C TYR A 207 -10.66 10.60 -6.87
N PRO A 208 -10.68 11.78 -7.53
CA PRO A 208 -10.19 11.87 -8.90
C PRO A 208 -8.70 11.58 -8.96
N VAL A 209 -8.30 10.65 -9.83
CA VAL A 209 -6.89 10.26 -10.01
C VAL A 209 -6.00 11.47 -10.32
N GLU A 210 -6.54 12.45 -11.06
CA GLU A 210 -5.86 13.70 -11.43
C GLU A 210 -5.36 14.51 -10.22
N GLN A 211 -6.01 14.41 -9.06
CA GLN A 211 -5.63 15.13 -7.84
C GLN A 211 -4.30 14.65 -7.26
N PHE A 212 -3.88 13.42 -7.58
CA PHE A 212 -2.57 12.90 -7.18
C PHE A 212 -1.43 13.35 -8.08
N GLY A 213 -1.73 14.02 -9.21
CA GLY A 213 -0.71 14.37 -10.22
C GLY A 213 -0.08 13.15 -10.89
N VAL A 214 -0.71 11.98 -10.79
CA VAL A 214 -0.26 10.71 -11.37
C VAL A 214 -1.30 10.18 -12.34
N LYS A 215 -0.90 9.26 -13.22
CA LYS A 215 -1.83 8.55 -14.10
C LYS A 215 -2.21 7.23 -13.44
N SER A 216 -3.48 6.83 -13.60
CA SER A 216 -3.89 5.46 -13.30
C SER A 216 -3.01 4.50 -14.11
N PRO A 217 -2.53 3.38 -13.53
CA PRO A 217 -1.79 2.36 -14.27
C PRO A 217 -2.62 1.71 -15.39
N VAL A 218 -3.95 1.88 -15.36
CA VAL A 218 -4.88 1.23 -16.28
C VAL A 218 -6.20 1.98 -16.45
#